data_AF-A0AAW4JXX0-F1
#
_entry.id   AF-A0AAW4JXX0-F1
#
_cell.length_a   1.000
_cell.length_b   1.000
_cell.length_c   1.000
_cell.angle_alpha   90.00
_cell.angle_beta   90.00
_cell.angle_gamma   90.00
#
_symmetry.space_group_name_H-M   'P 1'
#
loop_
_entity.id
_entity.type
_entity.pdbx_description
1 polymer ?
#
loop_
_entity_poly.entity_id
_entity_poly.type
_entity_poly.pdbx_seq_one_letter_code
_entity_poly.pdbx_strand_id
1 'polypeptide(L)'
;MKVIGAENKVNYGVFDGPVEFNYKEFQLLDFFGKEISGFRKRFAFKKFNYIGIITDEFLIGFAVVSLGYVYNVFTYLYHYKDGILFEFDTKGLDNENKLQFPVNPDEYKIQFQKGSSFLNIYKSHPKGTLDVDAFLGNKLRFQFQADFALKSHSPLRVLNPSEPTHWTFTEKCSPLIPSSLEISYQDKSLSFDRKKTTILYDWSGGYLRRETNWYWAAFGGILSNRTSIGANFAALVNETFFSENAFWINRKRKRISRIIFDFSQKDPTKPWKIYDEEDFVNLTFVPEGERKDKMNLIVSKLYFRQFVGKFSGKFRFTDKKNISFRDVYGFTEFHRSIW
;
A
#
# COMPACT_ATOMS: atom_id res chain seq x y z
N MET A 1 -13.70 14.44 11.38
CA MET A 1 -14.05 13.52 12.49
C MET A 1 -12.76 13.13 13.20
N LYS A 2 -12.72 13.14 14.54
CA LYS A 2 -11.56 12.67 15.31
C LYS A 2 -11.41 11.15 15.21
N VAL A 3 -10.19 10.67 15.10
CA VAL A 3 -9.86 9.23 15.19
C VAL A 3 -10.03 8.72 16.62
N ILE A 4 -9.56 9.50 17.59
CA ILE A 4 -9.69 9.21 19.02
C ILE A 4 -10.79 10.11 19.61
N GLY A 5 -11.86 9.50 20.10
CA GLY A 5 -12.97 10.14 20.78
C GLY A 5 -12.77 10.27 22.29
N ALA A 6 -13.85 10.58 23.00
CA ALA A 6 -13.86 10.67 24.45
C ALA A 6 -13.56 9.31 25.10
N GLU A 7 -13.06 9.34 26.34
CA GLU A 7 -12.79 8.13 27.15
C GLU A 7 -11.89 7.10 26.43
N ASN A 8 -10.93 7.59 25.63
CA ASN A 8 -10.00 6.76 24.88
C ASN A 8 -10.65 5.83 23.81
N LYS A 9 -11.92 6.08 23.45
CA LYS A 9 -12.62 5.30 22.42
C LYS A 9 -12.10 5.65 21.03
N VAL A 10 -11.89 4.65 20.18
CA VAL A 10 -11.53 4.85 18.77
C VAL A 10 -12.79 4.87 17.92
N ASN A 11 -12.95 5.88 17.06
CA ASN A 11 -14.12 6.01 16.19
C ASN A 11 -13.98 5.13 14.95
N TYR A 12 -14.11 3.81 15.11
CA TYR A 12 -13.97 2.84 14.02
C TYR A 12 -14.99 3.06 12.90
N GLY A 13 -14.61 2.72 11.67
CA GLY A 13 -15.50 2.94 10.52
C GLY A 13 -14.79 2.98 9.18
N VAL A 14 -15.58 3.30 8.17
CA VAL A 14 -15.11 3.65 6.82
C VAL A 14 -15.42 5.11 6.56
N PHE A 15 -14.45 5.83 6.00
CA PHE A 15 -14.52 7.28 5.84
C PHE A 15 -14.34 7.67 4.38
N ASP A 16 -15.24 8.52 3.89
CA ASP A 16 -15.12 9.14 2.57
C ASP A 16 -14.64 10.60 2.65
N GLY A 17 -14.56 11.14 3.87
CA GLY A 17 -14.15 12.52 4.17
C GLY A 17 -12.85 12.60 4.97
N PRO A 18 -12.36 13.82 5.26
CA PRO A 18 -11.15 14.06 6.03
C PRO A 18 -11.28 13.56 7.48
N VAL A 19 -10.14 13.21 8.07
CA VAL A 19 -10.04 12.71 9.44
C VAL A 19 -9.06 13.55 10.24
N GLU A 20 -9.46 13.93 11.44
CA GLU A 20 -8.54 14.53 12.41
C GLU A 20 -7.78 13.38 13.07
N PHE A 21 -6.54 13.18 12.63
CA PHE A 21 -5.70 12.05 13.04
C PHE A 21 -5.00 12.33 14.37
N ASN A 22 -5.78 12.53 15.43
CA ASN A 22 -5.34 12.84 16.80
C ASN A 22 -4.76 11.63 17.56
N TYR A 23 -3.98 10.77 16.88
CA TYR A 23 -3.47 9.49 17.42
C TYR A 23 -2.65 9.61 18.70
N LYS A 24 -2.06 10.79 18.97
CA LYS A 24 -1.27 11.04 20.19
C LYS A 24 -2.13 11.06 21.45
N GLU A 25 -3.42 11.36 21.32
CA GLU A 25 -4.40 11.35 22.43
C GLU A 25 -4.76 9.94 22.89
N PHE A 26 -4.51 8.91 22.07
CA PHE A 26 -4.83 7.52 22.41
C PHE A 26 -3.95 7.02 23.56
N GLN A 27 -4.55 6.54 24.65
CA GLN A 27 -3.88 5.80 25.71
C GLN A 27 -3.77 4.32 25.29
N LEU A 28 -2.55 3.90 24.96
CA LEU A 28 -2.27 2.50 24.63
C LEU A 28 -2.21 1.70 25.93
N LEU A 29 -2.95 0.59 26.02
CA LEU A 29 -3.00 -0.24 27.22
C LEU A 29 -2.35 -1.60 26.97
N ASP A 30 -1.66 -2.12 27.98
CA ASP A 30 -1.17 -3.50 27.99
C ASP A 30 -2.30 -4.51 28.27
N PHE A 31 -1.95 -5.79 28.34
CA PHE A 31 -2.89 -6.88 28.58
C PHE A 31 -3.72 -6.72 29.87
N PHE A 32 -3.17 -6.06 30.89
CA PHE A 32 -3.84 -5.84 32.18
C PHE A 32 -4.52 -4.47 32.28
N GLY A 33 -4.60 -3.73 31.18
CA GLY A 33 -5.21 -2.40 31.15
C GLY A 33 -4.32 -1.29 31.70
N LYS A 34 -3.02 -1.54 31.91
CA LYS A 34 -2.08 -0.49 32.35
C LYS A 34 -1.56 0.29 31.15
N GLU A 35 -1.46 1.61 31.31
CA GLU A 35 -0.97 2.47 30.23
C GLU A 35 0.49 2.17 29.86
N ILE A 36 0.72 2.01 28.56
CA ILE A 36 2.02 1.99 27.90
C ILE A 36 2.35 3.40 27.44
N SER A 37 3.46 3.96 27.93
CA SER A 37 3.89 5.33 27.62
C SER A 37 5.34 5.39 27.10
N GLY A 38 5.80 6.59 26.73
CA GLY A 38 7.18 6.87 26.32
C GLY A 38 7.64 6.06 25.11
N PHE A 39 8.88 5.55 25.16
CA PHE A 39 9.47 4.79 24.06
C PHE A 39 8.69 3.52 23.70
N ARG A 40 8.09 2.84 24.68
CA ARG A 40 7.29 1.64 24.41
C ARG A 40 6.07 1.96 23.53
N LYS A 41 5.37 3.07 23.83
CA LYS A 41 4.26 3.55 23.02
C LYS A 41 4.72 3.98 21.62
N ARG A 42 5.84 4.72 21.55
CA ARG A 42 6.46 5.10 20.26
C ARG A 42 6.77 3.88 19.40
N PHE A 43 7.38 2.84 20.00
CA PHE A 43 7.78 1.63 19.29
C PHE A 43 6.60 0.74 18.88
N ALA A 44 5.46 0.84 19.56
CA ALA A 44 4.25 0.12 19.18
C ALA A 44 3.57 0.71 17.94
N PHE A 45 3.75 2.01 17.68
CA PHE A 45 3.14 2.68 16.53
C PHE A 45 3.93 2.41 15.25
N LYS A 46 3.25 1.89 14.22
CA LYS A 46 3.84 1.56 12.91
C LYS A 46 3.23 2.41 11.82
N LYS A 47 4.02 2.70 10.80
CA LYS A 47 3.64 3.51 9.64
C LYS A 47 4.19 2.88 8.37
N PHE A 48 3.36 2.82 7.35
CA PHE A 48 3.70 2.27 6.04
C PHE A 48 3.17 3.21 4.97
N ASN A 49 3.98 3.53 3.98
CA ASN A 49 3.53 4.12 2.73
C ASN A 49 4.14 3.33 1.59
N TYR A 50 3.30 2.66 0.80
CA TYR A 50 3.68 1.91 -0.38
C TYR A 50 3.04 2.56 -1.60
N ILE A 51 3.83 2.72 -2.65
CA ILE A 51 3.37 3.25 -3.93
C ILE A 51 3.97 2.37 -5.02
N GLY A 52 3.14 2.06 -6.02
CA GLY A 52 3.53 1.32 -7.20
C GLY A 52 3.30 2.15 -8.45
N ILE A 53 4.27 2.16 -9.35
CA ILE A 53 4.18 2.71 -10.70
C ILE A 53 4.07 1.52 -11.65
N ILE A 54 2.97 1.44 -12.39
CA ILE A 54 2.70 0.35 -13.33
C ILE A 54 2.66 0.96 -14.73
N THR A 55 3.58 0.55 -15.61
CA THR A 55 3.61 0.94 -17.04
C THR A 55 3.35 -0.27 -17.93
N ASP A 56 3.45 -0.12 -19.25
CA ASP A 56 3.37 -1.23 -20.20
C ASP A 56 4.69 -1.97 -20.45
N GLU A 57 5.81 -1.45 -19.95
CA GLU A 57 7.15 -2.06 -20.12
C GLU A 57 7.74 -2.57 -18.78
N PHE A 58 7.41 -1.90 -17.68
CA PHE A 58 7.98 -2.21 -16.38
C PHE A 58 7.09 -1.74 -15.23
N LEU A 59 7.47 -2.15 -14.03
CA LEU A 59 6.81 -1.79 -12.79
C LEU A 59 7.86 -1.38 -11.74
N ILE A 60 7.53 -0.36 -10.95
CA ILE A 60 8.34 0.10 -9.83
C ILE A 60 7.50 -0.03 -8.56
N GLY A 61 7.98 -0.78 -7.59
CA GLY A 61 7.45 -0.76 -6.23
C GLY A 61 8.39 0.02 -5.33
N PHE A 62 7.86 0.87 -4.46
CA PHE A 62 8.66 1.50 -3.40
C PHE A 62 7.86 1.71 -2.13
N ALA A 63 8.56 1.66 -1.00
CA ALA A 63 7.95 1.85 0.30
C ALA A 63 8.82 2.65 1.25
N VAL A 64 8.14 3.35 2.15
CA VAL A 64 8.69 3.95 3.36
C VAL A 64 7.99 3.32 4.56
N VAL A 65 8.77 2.70 5.42
CA VAL A 65 8.30 2.03 6.63
C VAL A 65 8.98 2.62 7.84
N SER A 66 8.20 2.89 8.88
CA SER A 66 8.70 3.31 10.19
C SER A 66 8.06 2.42 11.24
N LEU A 67 8.90 1.66 11.94
CA LEU A 67 8.50 0.75 13.02
C LEU A 67 8.59 1.43 14.40
N GLY A 68 8.86 2.73 14.43
CA GLY A 68 9.05 3.54 15.65
C GLY A 68 10.46 3.48 16.23
N TYR A 69 11.22 2.42 15.94
CA TYR A 69 12.63 2.24 16.34
C TYR A 69 13.58 2.03 15.16
N VAL A 70 13.10 1.45 14.06
CA VAL A 70 13.84 1.25 12.81
C VAL A 70 12.96 1.70 11.65
N TYR A 71 13.58 2.38 10.68
CA TYR A 71 12.97 2.64 9.40
C TYR A 71 13.50 1.67 8.34
N ASN A 72 12.69 1.45 7.31
CA ASN A 72 13.09 0.81 6.08
C ASN A 72 12.58 1.62 4.88
N VAL A 73 13.47 1.92 3.95
CA VAL A 73 13.11 2.52 2.65
C VAL A 73 13.64 1.59 1.59
N PHE A 74 12.76 1.15 0.69
CA PHE A 74 13.15 0.29 -0.42
C PHE A 74 12.45 0.68 -1.72
N THR A 75 13.07 0.30 -2.83
CA THR A 75 12.46 0.34 -4.16
C THR A 75 13.03 -0.79 -5.01
N TYR A 76 12.27 -1.20 -6.02
CA TYR A 76 12.76 -2.09 -7.07
C TYR A 76 12.16 -1.71 -8.42
N LEU A 77 12.91 -1.96 -9.48
CA LEU A 77 12.48 -1.83 -10.86
C LEU A 77 12.41 -3.24 -11.47
N TYR A 78 11.21 -3.64 -11.88
CA TYR A 78 10.94 -4.90 -12.55
C TYR A 78 10.57 -4.64 -14.01
N HIS A 79 11.42 -5.04 -14.95
CA HIS A 79 11.11 -5.02 -16.37
C HIS A 79 10.40 -6.31 -16.77
N TYR A 80 9.28 -6.22 -17.49
CA TYR A 80 8.42 -7.40 -17.69
C TYR A 80 9.10 -8.53 -18.48
N LYS A 81 10.06 -8.17 -19.34
CA LYS A 81 10.85 -9.14 -20.10
C LYS A 81 12.09 -9.63 -19.36
N ASP A 82 12.78 -8.72 -18.67
CA ASP A 82 14.14 -8.99 -18.16
C ASP A 82 14.17 -9.28 -16.65
N GLY A 83 13.01 -9.20 -15.98
CA GLY A 83 12.88 -9.42 -14.55
C GLY A 83 13.33 -8.22 -13.71
N ILE A 84 13.86 -8.49 -12.52
CA ILE A 84 14.36 -7.44 -11.62
C ILE A 84 15.64 -6.83 -12.20
N LEU A 85 15.58 -5.56 -12.60
CA LEU A 85 16.74 -4.81 -13.08
C LEU A 85 17.50 -4.11 -11.96
N PHE A 86 16.81 -3.74 -10.89
CA PHE A 86 17.39 -2.99 -9.79
C PHE A 86 16.60 -3.18 -8.49
N GLU A 87 17.33 -3.26 -7.38
CA GLU A 87 16.78 -3.16 -6.02
C GLU A 87 17.63 -2.20 -5.19
N PHE A 88 16.96 -1.41 -4.38
CA PHE A 88 17.55 -0.62 -3.31
C PHE A 88 16.79 -0.92 -2.03
N ASP A 89 17.51 -1.26 -0.98
CA ASP A 89 16.94 -1.49 0.35
C ASP A 89 17.89 -0.88 1.39
N THR A 90 17.37 0.02 2.20
CA THR A 90 18.11 0.58 3.33
C THR A 90 17.28 0.56 4.59
N LYS A 91 17.96 0.21 5.68
CA LYS A 91 17.42 0.23 7.03
C LYS A 91 18.28 1.15 7.91
N GLY A 92 17.71 1.68 8.98
CA GLY A 92 18.42 2.55 9.92
C GLY A 92 17.58 2.87 11.16
N LEU A 93 18.19 3.53 12.14
CA LEU A 93 17.50 3.96 13.35
C LEU A 93 16.44 5.02 13.02
N ASP A 94 15.25 4.86 13.59
CA ASP A 94 14.11 5.77 13.40
C ASP A 94 14.11 6.88 14.45
N ASN A 95 15.08 7.79 14.33
CA ASN A 95 15.26 8.97 15.17
C ASN A 95 14.94 10.28 14.42
N GLU A 96 14.20 10.19 13.32
CA GLU A 96 13.75 11.32 12.49
C GLU A 96 14.86 12.11 11.77
N ASN A 97 16.14 11.73 11.92
CA ASN A 97 17.27 12.42 11.25
C ASN A 97 17.35 12.12 9.75
N LYS A 98 17.21 10.84 9.37
CA LYS A 98 17.30 10.40 7.96
C LYS A 98 15.95 10.23 7.29
N LEU A 99 14.90 10.01 8.09
CA LEU A 99 13.53 9.82 7.62
C LEU A 99 12.59 10.67 8.46
N GLN A 100 11.97 11.67 7.84
CA GLN A 100 10.84 12.39 8.40
C GLN A 100 9.56 11.79 7.80
N PHE A 101 8.71 11.23 8.66
CA PHE A 101 7.46 10.60 8.24
C PHE A 101 6.31 11.08 9.17
N PRO A 102 5.78 12.29 8.94
CA PRO A 102 4.68 12.84 9.73
C PRO A 102 3.41 12.01 9.54
N VAL A 103 2.59 11.96 10.60
CA VAL A 103 1.40 11.09 10.67
C VAL A 103 0.14 11.94 10.47
N ASN A 104 -0.25 12.10 9.22
CA ASN A 104 -1.51 12.71 8.87
C ASN A 104 -1.94 12.14 7.51
N PRO A 105 -2.97 11.27 7.44
CA PRO A 105 -3.38 10.65 6.19
C PRO A 105 -4.06 11.64 5.25
N ASP A 106 -4.43 12.85 5.65
CA ASP A 106 -5.02 13.86 4.76
C ASP A 106 -3.94 14.69 4.03
N GLU A 107 -2.88 15.07 4.75
CA GLU A 107 -1.78 15.85 4.19
C GLU A 107 -0.46 15.55 4.91
N TYR A 108 0.58 15.22 4.14
CA TYR A 108 1.90 14.94 4.68
C TYR A 108 3.01 15.25 3.69
N LYS A 109 4.23 15.42 4.23
CA LYS A 109 5.48 15.43 3.46
C LYS A 109 6.44 14.42 4.08
N ILE A 110 6.67 13.29 3.40
CA ILE A 110 7.69 12.32 3.77
C ILE A 110 9.00 12.76 3.13
N GLN A 111 10.08 12.77 3.90
CA GLN A 111 11.42 13.11 3.39
C GLN A 111 12.44 12.10 3.91
N PHE A 112 13.13 11.45 2.98
CA PHE A 112 14.21 10.53 3.27
C PHE A 112 15.50 11.00 2.58
N GLN A 113 16.62 10.98 3.31
CA GLN A 113 17.95 11.26 2.77
C GLN A 113 19.00 10.34 3.42
N LYS A 114 19.81 9.67 2.60
CA LYS A 114 21.00 8.93 3.06
C LYS A 114 22.08 8.94 1.97
N GLY A 115 23.18 9.66 2.23
CA GLY A 115 24.18 9.91 1.20
C GLY A 115 23.56 10.70 0.06
N SER A 116 23.76 10.25 -1.18
CA SER A 116 23.14 10.78 -2.38
C SER A 116 21.72 10.26 -2.65
N SER A 117 21.26 9.23 -1.93
CA SER A 117 19.91 8.68 -2.12
C SER A 117 18.86 9.48 -1.37
N PHE A 118 17.77 9.82 -2.04
CA PHE A 118 16.65 10.55 -1.47
C PHE A 118 15.29 10.08 -1.99
N LEU A 119 14.25 10.34 -1.19
CA LEU A 119 12.85 10.15 -1.55
C LEU A 119 12.01 11.21 -0.85
N ASN A 120 11.28 11.99 -1.63
CA ASN A 120 10.30 12.96 -1.16
C ASN A 120 8.91 12.54 -1.66
N ILE A 121 7.94 12.52 -0.75
CA ILE A 121 6.53 12.25 -1.07
C ILE A 121 5.71 13.36 -0.44
N TYR A 122 5.04 14.16 -1.25
CA TYR A 122 4.07 15.15 -0.78
C TYR A 122 2.67 14.72 -1.21
N LYS A 123 1.76 14.61 -0.25
CA LYS A 123 0.35 14.33 -0.51
C LYS A 123 -0.51 15.35 0.19
N SER A 124 -1.53 15.86 -0.48
CA SER A 124 -2.50 16.79 0.11
C SER A 124 -3.86 16.59 -0.54
N HIS A 125 -4.81 16.00 0.19
CA HIS A 125 -6.21 15.90 -0.27
C HIS A 125 -6.85 17.27 -0.49
N PRO A 126 -6.62 18.31 0.35
CA PRO A 126 -7.15 19.65 0.11
C PRO A 126 -6.65 20.29 -1.19
N LYS A 127 -5.35 20.10 -1.53
CA LYS A 127 -4.79 20.59 -2.79
C LYS A 127 -5.00 19.63 -3.96
N GLY A 128 -5.46 18.42 -3.68
CA GLY A 128 -5.74 17.39 -4.67
C GLY A 128 -4.49 16.83 -5.36
N THR A 129 -3.36 16.71 -4.65
CA THR A 129 -2.08 16.29 -5.26
C THR A 129 -1.43 15.13 -4.53
N LEU A 130 -0.73 14.31 -5.30
CA LEU A 130 0.32 13.39 -4.88
C LEU A 130 1.56 13.64 -5.76
N ASP A 131 2.61 14.18 -5.16
CA ASP A 131 3.88 14.47 -5.79
C ASP A 131 4.96 13.55 -5.21
N VAL A 132 5.72 12.91 -6.09
CA VAL A 132 6.84 12.04 -5.69
C VAL A 132 8.08 12.43 -6.45
N ASP A 133 9.19 12.46 -5.72
CA ASP A 133 10.51 12.82 -6.24
C ASP A 133 11.60 11.97 -5.57
N ALA A 134 12.22 11.05 -6.32
CA ALA A 134 13.15 10.08 -5.76
C ALA A 134 14.39 9.84 -6.63
N PHE A 135 15.54 9.69 -6.00
CA PHE A 135 16.77 9.14 -6.60
C PHE A 135 17.39 8.14 -5.63
N LEU A 136 17.42 6.86 -5.98
CA LEU A 136 17.75 5.78 -5.05
C LEU A 136 18.89 4.92 -5.60
N GLY A 137 19.88 4.67 -4.75
CA GLY A 137 21.05 3.84 -5.03
C GLY A 137 21.93 4.31 -6.18
N ASN A 138 21.94 5.61 -6.48
CA ASN A 138 22.67 6.23 -7.59
C ASN A 138 22.35 5.64 -8.96
N LYS A 139 21.16 5.04 -9.11
CA LYS A 139 20.80 4.30 -10.33
C LYS A 139 19.39 4.59 -10.78
N LEU A 140 18.41 4.57 -9.87
CA LEU A 140 17.01 4.74 -10.22
C LEU A 140 16.51 6.13 -9.83
N ARG A 141 16.05 6.90 -10.81
CA ARG A 141 15.40 8.19 -10.63
C ARG A 141 13.96 8.07 -11.10
N PHE A 142 13.02 8.55 -10.30
CA PHE A 142 11.65 8.76 -10.77
C PHE A 142 11.03 9.99 -10.12
N GLN A 143 10.20 10.68 -10.90
CA GLN A 143 9.43 11.83 -10.46
C GLN A 143 8.06 11.79 -11.12
N PHE A 144 7.00 12.00 -10.33
CA PHE A 144 5.66 12.10 -10.87
C PHE A 144 4.78 13.04 -10.07
N GLN A 145 3.73 13.52 -10.74
CA GLN A 145 2.61 14.21 -10.12
C GLN A 145 1.32 13.50 -10.52
N ALA A 146 0.39 13.37 -9.59
CA ALA A 146 -0.93 12.80 -9.84
C ALA A 146 -2.00 13.59 -9.08
N ASP A 147 -3.16 13.76 -9.71
CA ASP A 147 -4.32 14.27 -9.01
C ASP A 147 -4.74 13.27 -7.94
N PHE A 148 -4.86 13.71 -6.69
CA PHE A 148 -5.36 12.87 -5.61
C PHE A 148 -6.15 13.68 -4.58
N ALA A 149 -7.47 13.68 -4.74
CA ALA A 149 -8.40 14.26 -3.79
C ALA A 149 -9.48 13.26 -3.40
N LEU A 150 -9.95 13.34 -2.15
CA LEU A 150 -11.01 12.47 -1.61
C LEU A 150 -12.25 12.40 -2.51
N LYS A 151 -12.79 13.58 -2.90
CA LYS A 151 -14.03 13.68 -3.68
C LYS A 151 -13.91 13.08 -5.09
N SER A 152 -12.76 13.21 -5.73
CA SER A 152 -12.58 12.79 -7.12
C SER A 152 -12.12 11.34 -7.28
N HIS A 153 -11.42 10.79 -6.27
CA HIS A 153 -10.80 9.46 -6.37
C HIS A 153 -11.44 8.41 -5.47
N SER A 154 -12.27 8.81 -4.50
CA SER A 154 -12.96 7.90 -3.58
C SER A 154 -12.03 6.83 -2.98
N PRO A 155 -10.91 7.21 -2.32
CA PRO A 155 -10.01 6.23 -1.72
C PRO A 155 -10.73 5.37 -0.67
N LEU A 156 -10.30 4.13 -0.49
CA LEU A 156 -10.78 3.27 0.58
C LEU A 156 -10.06 3.67 1.88
N ARG A 157 -10.79 4.28 2.81
CA ARG A 157 -10.25 4.67 4.12
C ARG A 157 -10.95 3.90 5.22
N VAL A 158 -10.19 3.18 6.02
CA VAL A 158 -10.75 2.28 7.04
C VAL A 158 -10.00 2.45 8.35
N LEU A 159 -10.74 2.53 9.46
CA LEU A 159 -10.20 2.51 10.83
C LEU A 159 -10.79 1.30 11.54
N ASN A 160 -9.94 0.35 11.92
CA ASN A 160 -10.34 -0.88 12.58
C ASN A 160 -9.60 -1.11 13.90
N PRO A 161 -10.19 -1.89 14.80
CA PRO A 161 -9.43 -2.50 15.89
C PRO A 161 -8.47 -3.53 15.31
N SER A 162 -7.24 -3.51 15.81
CA SER A 162 -6.22 -4.52 15.51
C SER A 162 -6.18 -5.55 16.63
N GLU A 163 -6.22 -5.14 17.88
CA GLU A 163 -6.40 -5.98 19.09
C GLU A 163 -7.34 -5.20 20.04
N PRO A 164 -7.77 -5.77 21.18
CA PRO A 164 -8.65 -5.04 22.10
C PRO A 164 -8.13 -3.64 22.50
N THR A 165 -6.81 -3.43 22.53
CA THR A 165 -6.17 -2.15 22.89
C THR A 165 -5.43 -1.50 21.73
N HIS A 166 -5.61 -1.99 20.50
CA HIS A 166 -4.84 -1.60 19.32
C HIS A 166 -5.76 -1.27 18.16
N TRP A 167 -5.29 -0.46 17.21
CA TRP A 167 -6.08 -0.03 16.06
C TRP A 167 -5.20 0.32 14.88
N THR A 168 -5.74 0.25 13.67
CA THR A 168 -5.03 0.63 12.46
C THR A 168 -5.95 1.39 11.52
N PHE A 169 -5.42 2.48 10.96
CA PHE A 169 -6.03 3.21 9.87
C PHE A 169 -5.31 2.87 8.56
N THR A 170 -6.06 2.67 7.49
CA THR A 170 -5.50 2.54 6.15
C THR A 170 -6.20 3.45 5.14
N GLU A 171 -5.46 3.89 4.13
CA GLU A 171 -5.96 4.62 2.96
C GLU A 171 -5.38 3.98 1.70
N LYS A 172 -6.23 3.40 0.86
CA LYS A 172 -5.84 2.72 -0.38
C LYS A 172 -6.55 3.34 -1.57
N CYS A 173 -5.86 3.51 -2.68
CA CYS A 173 -6.46 4.00 -3.91
C CYS A 173 -5.75 3.42 -5.14
N SER A 174 -6.51 2.84 -6.06
CA SER A 174 -5.99 2.41 -7.36
C SER A 174 -7.10 2.41 -8.42
N PRO A 175 -6.86 2.89 -9.65
CA PRO A 175 -5.63 3.55 -10.11
C PRO A 175 -5.72 5.07 -9.91
N LEU A 176 -4.61 5.69 -9.54
CA LEU A 176 -4.35 7.10 -9.85
C LEU A 176 -3.71 7.18 -11.26
N ILE A 177 -3.97 8.26 -11.98
CA ILE A 177 -3.37 8.51 -13.30
C ILE A 177 -2.40 9.69 -13.16
N PRO A 178 -1.10 9.51 -13.45
CA PRO A 178 -0.14 10.58 -13.30
C PRO A 178 -0.33 11.63 -14.40
N SER A 179 -0.29 12.92 -14.02
CA SER A 179 -0.25 14.05 -14.96
C SER A 179 1.14 14.25 -15.56
N SER A 180 2.18 13.87 -14.82
CA SER A 180 3.57 13.79 -15.28
C SER A 180 4.24 12.54 -14.70
N LEU A 181 5.14 11.93 -15.47
CA LEU A 181 5.98 10.83 -14.98
C LEU A 181 7.28 10.80 -15.78
N GLU A 182 8.40 10.87 -15.08
CA GLU A 182 9.74 10.72 -15.63
C GLU A 182 10.47 9.64 -14.85
N ILE A 183 11.15 8.75 -15.57
CA ILE A 183 11.88 7.63 -15.00
C ILE A 183 13.20 7.47 -15.76
N SER A 184 14.29 7.35 -15.03
CA SER A 184 15.58 6.94 -15.58
C SER A 184 16.26 5.88 -14.73
N TYR A 185 16.99 5.00 -15.40
CA TYR A 185 17.79 3.94 -14.80
C TYR A 185 19.20 4.00 -15.38
N GLN A 186 20.21 4.12 -14.51
CA GLN A 186 21.63 4.29 -14.87
C GLN A 186 21.82 5.43 -15.89
N ASP A 187 21.27 6.60 -15.56
CA ASP A 187 21.31 7.83 -16.37
C ASP A 187 20.62 7.75 -17.75
N LYS A 188 19.93 6.64 -18.05
CA LYS A 188 19.14 6.47 -19.26
C LYS A 188 17.66 6.61 -18.97
N SER A 189 16.98 7.50 -19.68
CA SER A 189 15.52 7.60 -19.59
C SER A 189 14.87 6.30 -20.09
N LEU A 190 13.87 5.81 -19.35
CA LEU A 190 13.10 4.63 -19.74
C LEU A 190 11.90 5.06 -20.58
N SER A 191 11.66 4.34 -21.68
CA SER A 191 10.50 4.56 -22.56
C SER A 191 9.32 3.69 -22.13
N PHE A 192 8.11 4.25 -22.19
CA PHE A 192 6.84 3.59 -21.86
C PHE A 192 5.67 4.44 -22.36
N ASP A 193 4.49 3.85 -22.50
CA ASP A 193 3.27 4.58 -22.86
C ASP A 193 2.63 5.21 -21.61
N ARG A 194 2.70 6.55 -21.52
CA ARG A 194 2.06 7.33 -20.46
C ARG A 194 0.54 7.11 -20.38
N LYS A 195 -0.12 6.76 -21.50
CA LYS A 195 -1.58 6.49 -21.53
C LYS A 195 -1.95 5.13 -20.93
N LYS A 196 -0.99 4.27 -20.69
CA LYS A 196 -1.16 2.97 -20.01
C LYS A 196 -0.55 2.95 -18.62
N THR A 197 -0.10 4.10 -18.14
CA THR A 197 0.54 4.22 -16.83
C THR A 197 -0.50 4.44 -15.74
N THR A 198 -0.36 3.70 -14.64
CA THR A 198 -1.15 3.92 -13.43
C THR A 198 -0.27 3.92 -12.19
N ILE A 199 -0.75 4.61 -11.16
CA ILE A 199 -0.14 4.64 -9.83
C ILE A 199 -1.12 3.98 -8.86
N LEU A 200 -0.62 3.07 -8.04
CA LEU A 200 -1.35 2.59 -6.86
C LEU A 200 -0.80 3.27 -5.61
N TYR A 201 -1.69 3.55 -4.68
CA TYR A 201 -1.37 4.22 -3.44
C TYR A 201 -1.87 3.39 -2.25
N ASP A 202 -1.00 3.22 -1.27
CA ASP A 202 -1.27 2.56 -0.01
C ASP A 202 -0.58 3.32 1.14
N TRP A 203 -1.38 3.73 2.12
CA TRP A 203 -0.89 4.25 3.38
C TRP A 203 -1.55 3.52 4.54
N SER A 204 -0.78 3.22 5.57
CA SER A 204 -1.26 2.59 6.80
C SER A 204 -0.56 3.16 8.02
N GLY A 205 -1.29 3.34 9.11
CA GLY A 205 -0.74 3.87 10.36
C GLY A 205 -1.57 3.46 11.57
N GLY A 206 -0.91 3.04 12.65
CA GLY A 206 -1.59 2.63 13.86
C GLY A 206 -0.74 1.81 14.82
N TYR A 207 -1.40 1.28 15.84
CA TYR A 207 -0.87 0.27 16.73
C TYR A 207 -1.30 -1.09 16.18
N LEU A 208 -0.38 -1.83 15.56
CA LEU A 208 -0.66 -3.13 14.95
C LEU A 208 -0.50 -4.26 15.96
N ARG A 209 -1.07 -5.43 15.64
CA ARG A 209 -0.81 -6.68 16.37
C ARG A 209 0.69 -6.97 16.42
N ARG A 210 1.19 -7.51 17.54
CA ARG A 210 2.60 -7.94 17.65
C ARG A 210 2.98 -8.93 16.55
N GLU A 211 2.12 -9.92 16.31
CA GLU A 211 2.18 -10.78 15.14
C GLU A 211 1.21 -10.23 14.08
N THR A 212 1.77 -9.72 12.97
CA THR A 212 0.95 -9.27 11.84
C THR A 212 1.24 -10.12 10.62
N ASN A 213 0.18 -10.65 10.03
CA ASN A 213 0.22 -11.45 8.82
C ASN A 213 -0.83 -10.90 7.84
N TRP A 214 -0.54 -10.88 6.55
CA TRP A 214 -1.55 -10.55 5.54
C TRP A 214 -1.24 -11.22 4.20
N TYR A 215 -2.30 -11.44 3.44
CA TYR A 215 -2.25 -11.50 1.99
C TYR A 215 -2.70 -10.16 1.44
N TRP A 216 -2.08 -9.71 0.36
CA TRP A 216 -2.43 -8.46 -0.29
C TRP A 216 -2.37 -8.61 -1.80
N ALA A 217 -3.26 -7.94 -2.50
CA ALA A 217 -3.24 -7.78 -3.95
C ALA A 217 -3.62 -6.35 -4.30
N ALA A 218 -2.85 -5.72 -5.17
CA ALA A 218 -3.23 -4.45 -5.76
C ALA A 218 -2.73 -4.32 -7.20
N PHE A 219 -3.56 -3.72 -8.03
CA PHE A 219 -3.24 -3.47 -9.42
C PHE A 219 -4.03 -2.28 -9.95
N GLY A 220 -3.60 -1.76 -11.10
CA GLY A 220 -4.22 -0.65 -11.79
C GLY A 220 -4.01 -0.81 -13.30
N GLY A 221 -5.00 -0.43 -14.09
CA GLY A 221 -4.90 -0.52 -15.54
C GLY A 221 -5.90 0.38 -16.26
N ILE A 222 -5.60 0.67 -17.52
CA ILE A 222 -6.47 1.38 -18.44
C ILE A 222 -6.78 0.42 -19.59
N LEU A 223 -8.06 0.04 -19.72
CA LEU A 223 -8.52 -0.90 -20.73
C LEU A 223 -8.54 -0.25 -22.12
N SER A 224 -8.63 -1.06 -23.18
CA SER A 224 -8.65 -0.60 -24.57
C SER A 224 -9.78 0.41 -24.87
N ASN A 225 -10.93 0.26 -24.19
CA ASN A 225 -12.06 1.19 -24.28
C ASN A 225 -11.90 2.45 -23.39
N ARG A 226 -10.69 2.71 -22.88
CA ARG A 226 -10.32 3.80 -21.96
C ARG A 226 -10.94 3.73 -20.57
N THR A 227 -11.58 2.63 -20.20
CA THR A 227 -12.04 2.42 -18.82
C THR A 227 -10.85 2.20 -17.91
N SER A 228 -10.73 2.99 -16.84
CA SER A 228 -9.74 2.72 -15.79
C SER A 228 -10.30 1.74 -14.78
N ILE A 229 -9.47 0.77 -14.40
CA ILE A 229 -9.78 -0.20 -13.36
C ILE A 229 -8.64 -0.30 -12.36
N GLY A 230 -8.95 -0.64 -11.12
CA GLY A 230 -7.94 -0.93 -10.12
C GLY A 230 -8.56 -1.61 -8.92
N ALA A 231 -7.70 -2.16 -8.08
CA ALA A 231 -8.13 -2.89 -6.90
C ALA A 231 -7.11 -2.85 -5.78
N ASN A 232 -7.63 -3.04 -4.57
CA ASN A 232 -6.90 -3.36 -3.37
C ASN A 232 -7.68 -4.45 -2.65
N PHE A 233 -7.06 -5.60 -2.45
CA PHE A 233 -7.60 -6.70 -1.67
C PHE A 233 -6.61 -7.11 -0.59
N ALA A 234 -7.10 -7.40 0.59
CA ALA A 234 -6.35 -7.91 1.71
C ALA A 234 -7.14 -9.03 2.42
N ALA A 235 -6.38 -9.96 2.97
CA ALA A 235 -6.88 -11.02 3.85
C ALA A 235 -5.85 -11.30 4.95
N LEU A 236 -6.29 -12.00 6.00
CA LEU A 236 -5.64 -12.15 7.31
C LEU A 236 -5.45 -10.83 8.09
N VAL A 237 -6.13 -9.77 7.68
CA VAL A 237 -6.20 -8.48 8.36
C VAL A 237 -7.63 -7.89 8.25
N ASN A 238 -8.21 -7.52 9.39
CA ASN A 238 -9.50 -6.81 9.48
C ASN A 238 -10.75 -7.57 8.96
N GLU A 239 -10.74 -8.91 8.86
CA GLU A 239 -11.87 -9.70 8.33
C GLU A 239 -13.17 -9.57 9.13
N THR A 240 -13.05 -9.40 10.43
CA THR A 240 -14.20 -9.38 11.36
C THR A 240 -14.90 -8.02 11.37
N PHE A 241 -14.27 -6.98 10.83
CA PHE A 241 -14.72 -5.59 10.96
C PHE A 241 -14.95 -4.97 9.58
N PHE A 242 -14.35 -3.82 9.30
CA PHE A 242 -14.42 -3.20 7.99
C PHE A 242 -13.27 -3.69 7.12
N SER A 243 -13.59 -4.38 6.04
CA SER A 243 -12.57 -4.89 5.12
C SER A 243 -11.77 -3.80 4.42
N GLU A 244 -10.50 -4.11 4.13
CA GLU A 244 -9.64 -3.30 3.26
C GLU A 244 -9.80 -3.69 1.77
N ASN A 245 -10.96 -4.22 1.41
CA ASN A 245 -11.24 -4.79 0.10
C ASN A 245 -12.10 -3.83 -0.74
N ALA A 246 -11.57 -3.35 -1.86
CA ALA A 246 -12.32 -2.58 -2.84
C ALA A 246 -11.72 -2.69 -4.25
N PHE A 247 -12.57 -2.46 -5.23
CA PHE A 247 -12.14 -2.17 -6.59
C PHE A 247 -12.75 -0.86 -7.10
N TRP A 248 -12.13 -0.27 -8.11
CA TRP A 248 -12.55 0.97 -8.73
C TRP A 248 -12.77 0.76 -10.22
N ILE A 249 -13.84 1.36 -10.74
CA ILE A 249 -14.11 1.48 -12.18
C ILE A 249 -14.35 2.95 -12.47
N ASN A 250 -13.49 3.58 -13.30
CA ASN A 250 -13.54 5.01 -13.59
C ASN A 250 -13.67 5.85 -12.30
N ARG A 251 -12.79 5.58 -11.33
CA ARG A 251 -12.73 6.20 -9.98
C ARG A 251 -13.94 5.93 -9.07
N LYS A 252 -14.95 5.18 -9.51
CA LYS A 252 -16.07 4.77 -8.66
C LYS A 252 -15.67 3.53 -7.86
N ARG A 253 -15.55 3.69 -6.54
CA ARG A 253 -15.22 2.60 -5.60
C ARG A 253 -16.42 1.68 -5.39
N LYS A 254 -16.18 0.38 -5.39
CA LYS A 254 -17.07 -0.64 -4.80
C LYS A 254 -16.31 -1.40 -3.72
N ARG A 255 -16.87 -1.43 -2.52
CA ARG A 255 -16.33 -2.21 -1.40
C ARG A 255 -16.74 -3.67 -1.55
N ILE A 256 -15.87 -4.56 -1.09
CA ILE A 256 -16.10 -6.00 -1.00
C ILE A 256 -15.94 -6.41 0.45
N SER A 257 -16.75 -7.34 0.95
CA SER A 257 -16.65 -7.81 2.33
C SER A 257 -15.39 -8.67 2.52
N ARG A 258 -15.42 -9.92 2.07
CA ARG A 258 -14.32 -10.89 2.24
C ARG A 258 -13.80 -11.33 0.89
N ILE A 259 -12.49 -11.53 0.80
CA ILE A 259 -11.82 -12.05 -0.39
C ILE A 259 -11.01 -13.28 0.03
N ILE A 260 -11.08 -14.32 -0.80
CA ILE A 260 -10.27 -15.54 -0.67
C ILE A 260 -9.05 -15.40 -1.59
N PHE A 261 -7.88 -15.71 -1.04
CA PHE A 261 -6.64 -15.91 -1.79
C PHE A 261 -6.35 -17.40 -1.81
N ASP A 262 -6.65 -18.05 -2.92
CA ASP A 262 -6.44 -19.48 -3.12
C ASP A 262 -5.21 -19.70 -4.02
N PHE A 263 -4.13 -20.17 -3.41
CA PHE A 263 -2.88 -20.45 -4.09
C PHE A 263 -2.09 -21.54 -3.38
N SER A 264 -1.14 -22.13 -4.09
CA SER A 264 -0.25 -23.16 -3.55
C SER A 264 0.78 -22.55 -2.61
N GLN A 265 0.65 -22.79 -1.30
CA GLN A 265 1.68 -22.39 -0.32
C GLN A 265 3.04 -23.06 -0.58
N LYS A 266 3.02 -24.30 -1.12
CA LYS A 266 4.23 -25.05 -1.47
C LYS A 266 4.97 -24.44 -2.65
N ASP A 267 4.22 -23.89 -3.59
CA ASP A 267 4.74 -23.29 -4.83
C ASP A 267 3.86 -22.09 -5.21
N PRO A 268 4.13 -20.91 -4.62
CA PRO A 268 3.35 -19.71 -4.84
C PRO A 268 3.67 -19.02 -6.17
N THR A 269 4.50 -19.62 -7.02
CA THR A 269 4.73 -19.15 -8.40
C THR A 269 3.64 -19.64 -9.35
N LYS A 270 2.85 -20.64 -8.95
CA LYS A 270 1.65 -21.08 -9.67
C LYS A 270 0.56 -20.01 -9.62
N PRO A 271 -0.40 -20.00 -10.56
CA PRO A 271 -1.48 -19.03 -10.57
C PRO A 271 -2.32 -19.03 -9.28
N TRP A 272 -2.75 -17.85 -8.86
CA TRP A 272 -3.57 -17.61 -7.67
C TRP A 272 -5.00 -17.32 -8.11
N LYS A 273 -5.98 -17.84 -7.42
CA LYS A 273 -7.39 -17.44 -7.56
C LYS A 273 -7.73 -16.45 -6.45
N ILE A 274 -8.32 -15.33 -6.85
CA ILE A 274 -8.73 -14.27 -5.92
C ILE A 274 -10.21 -13.98 -6.20
N TYR A 275 -11.07 -14.30 -5.24
CA TYR A 275 -12.52 -14.25 -5.43
C TYR A 275 -13.27 -13.96 -4.13
N ASP A 276 -14.50 -13.47 -4.23
CA ASP A 276 -15.44 -13.35 -3.12
C ASP A 276 -16.60 -14.33 -3.25
N GLU A 277 -17.32 -14.53 -2.14
CA GLU A 277 -18.47 -15.42 -2.03
C GLU A 277 -19.63 -15.01 -2.95
N GLU A 278 -19.77 -13.71 -3.24
CA GLU A 278 -20.86 -13.18 -4.05
C GLU A 278 -20.49 -13.07 -5.54
N ASP A 279 -19.30 -13.49 -6.00
CA ASP A 279 -18.84 -13.35 -7.41
C ASP A 279 -18.89 -11.88 -7.89
N PHE A 280 -18.60 -10.93 -7.00
CA PHE A 280 -18.28 -9.56 -7.39
C PHE A 280 -16.87 -9.42 -7.97
N VAL A 281 -15.97 -10.31 -7.56
CA VAL A 281 -14.56 -10.41 -7.90
C VAL A 281 -14.28 -11.87 -8.22
N ASN A 282 -13.73 -12.11 -9.40
CA ASN A 282 -13.26 -13.43 -9.80
C ASN A 282 -12.05 -13.28 -10.70
N LEU A 283 -10.88 -13.40 -10.10
CA LEU A 283 -9.60 -13.08 -10.71
C LEU A 283 -8.66 -14.28 -10.67
N THR A 284 -7.79 -14.34 -11.67
CA THR A 284 -6.58 -15.15 -11.66
C THR A 284 -5.39 -14.22 -11.70
N PHE A 285 -4.46 -14.39 -10.78
CA PHE A 285 -3.15 -13.77 -10.82
C PHE A 285 -2.12 -14.79 -11.30
N VAL A 286 -1.30 -14.43 -12.28
CA VAL A 286 -0.19 -15.26 -12.77
C VAL A 286 1.12 -14.57 -12.36
N PRO A 287 1.87 -15.10 -11.38
CA PRO A 287 3.17 -14.58 -10.99
C PRO A 287 4.18 -14.67 -12.14
N GLU A 288 4.97 -13.62 -12.34
CA GLU A 288 6.07 -13.57 -13.32
C GLU A 288 7.41 -13.24 -12.66
N GLY A 289 7.38 -12.48 -11.56
CA GLY A 289 8.57 -12.11 -10.79
C GLY A 289 8.31 -12.13 -9.29
N GLU A 290 9.38 -12.19 -8.51
CA GLU A 290 9.29 -12.22 -7.05
C GLU A 290 10.41 -11.39 -6.41
N ARG A 291 10.02 -10.45 -5.55
CA ARG A 291 10.89 -9.85 -4.54
C ARG A 291 10.63 -10.53 -3.20
N LYS A 292 11.71 -10.89 -2.49
CA LYS A 292 11.64 -11.50 -1.17
C LYS A 292 12.55 -10.78 -0.17
N ASP A 293 12.06 -10.60 1.04
CA ASP A 293 12.87 -10.18 2.19
C ASP A 293 12.62 -11.14 3.35
N LYS A 294 13.69 -11.51 4.05
CA LYS A 294 13.63 -12.42 5.18
C LYS A 294 14.58 -11.92 6.26
N MET A 295 14.03 -11.63 7.43
CA MET A 295 14.77 -11.16 8.59
C MET A 295 14.40 -12.01 9.82
N ASN A 296 15.41 -12.39 10.60
CA ASN A 296 15.23 -13.12 11.85
C ASN A 296 16.14 -12.52 12.92
N LEU A 297 15.62 -11.54 13.64
CA LEU A 297 16.28 -10.90 14.79
C LEU A 297 15.65 -11.42 16.09
N ILE A 298 16.33 -11.17 17.22
CA ILE A 298 15.87 -11.61 18.55
C ILE A 298 14.48 -11.04 18.87
N VAL A 299 14.26 -9.76 18.56
CA VAL A 299 13.02 -9.05 18.89
C VAL A 299 12.04 -8.98 17.72
N SER A 300 12.48 -9.23 16.48
CA SER A 300 11.63 -9.11 15.31
C SER A 300 11.89 -10.16 14.23
N LYS A 301 10.84 -10.59 13.56
CA LYS A 301 10.90 -11.53 12.43
C LYS A 301 10.13 -10.95 11.26
N LEU A 302 10.63 -11.16 10.05
CA LEU A 302 9.99 -10.79 8.81
C LEU A 302 10.15 -11.94 7.82
N TYR A 303 9.04 -12.36 7.23
CA TYR A 303 9.01 -13.20 6.06
C TYR A 303 8.06 -12.56 5.06
N PHE A 304 8.65 -11.88 4.08
CA PHE A 304 7.96 -11.06 3.11
C PHE A 304 8.25 -11.59 1.71
N ARG A 305 7.19 -11.84 0.95
CA ARG A 305 7.28 -12.23 -0.46
C ARG A 305 6.24 -11.46 -1.24
N GLN A 306 6.71 -10.68 -2.21
CA GLN A 306 5.87 -9.88 -3.09
C GLN A 306 6.12 -10.30 -4.52
N PHE A 307 5.06 -10.63 -5.23
CA PHE A 307 5.08 -11.11 -6.58
C PHE A 307 4.59 -10.03 -7.52
N VAL A 308 5.31 -9.87 -8.63
CA VAL A 308 4.86 -9.08 -9.78
C VAL A 308 4.26 -10.05 -10.78
N GLY A 309 3.13 -9.68 -11.38
CA GLY A 309 2.48 -10.53 -12.36
C GLY A 309 1.22 -9.91 -12.92
N LYS A 310 0.40 -10.74 -13.57
CA LYS A 310 -0.76 -10.33 -14.35
C LYS A 310 -2.06 -10.79 -13.72
N PHE A 311 -3.03 -9.88 -13.64
CA PHE A 311 -4.40 -10.16 -13.25
C PHE A 311 -5.30 -10.25 -14.49
N SER A 312 -6.08 -11.32 -14.54
CA SER A 312 -7.11 -11.57 -15.55
C SER A 312 -8.39 -12.02 -14.87
N GLY A 313 -9.55 -11.49 -15.28
CA GLY A 313 -10.81 -11.85 -14.65
C GLY A 313 -11.92 -10.84 -14.88
N LYS A 314 -12.86 -10.78 -13.94
CA LYS A 314 -14.03 -9.91 -14.00
C LYS A 314 -14.32 -9.20 -12.68
N PHE A 315 -14.86 -8.00 -12.79
CA PHE A 315 -15.53 -7.27 -11.73
C PHE A 315 -17.01 -7.10 -12.04
N ARG A 316 -17.88 -7.31 -11.04
CA ARG A 316 -19.32 -7.05 -11.13
C ARG A 316 -19.70 -5.87 -10.23
N PHE A 317 -19.94 -4.72 -10.85
CA PHE A 317 -20.25 -3.48 -10.13
C PHE A 317 -21.70 -3.48 -9.61
N THR A 318 -22.63 -3.93 -10.44
CA THR A 318 -24.04 -4.20 -10.14
C THR A 318 -24.47 -5.44 -10.93
N ASP A 319 -25.66 -5.99 -10.68
CA ASP A 319 -26.14 -7.21 -11.35
C ASP A 319 -26.16 -7.12 -12.88
N LYS A 320 -26.18 -5.91 -13.44
CA LYS A 320 -26.21 -5.65 -14.88
C LYS A 320 -24.88 -5.16 -15.47
N LYS A 321 -23.85 -4.92 -14.65
CA LYS A 321 -22.59 -4.30 -15.10
C LYS A 321 -21.36 -5.11 -14.69
N ASN A 322 -20.88 -5.90 -15.66
CA ASN A 322 -19.63 -6.64 -15.57
C ASN A 322 -18.54 -5.96 -16.40
N ILE A 323 -17.31 -5.95 -15.88
CA ILE A 323 -16.12 -5.55 -16.62
C ILE A 323 -15.14 -6.71 -16.59
N SER A 324 -14.83 -7.24 -17.76
CA SER A 324 -13.78 -8.24 -17.92
C SER A 324 -12.50 -7.59 -18.41
N PHE A 325 -11.37 -8.10 -17.95
CA PHE A 325 -10.06 -7.62 -18.33
C PHE A 325 -9.07 -8.78 -18.32
N ARG A 326 -7.96 -8.58 -19.04
CA ARG A 326 -6.87 -9.54 -19.14
C ARG A 326 -5.54 -8.84 -19.02
N ASP A 327 -4.59 -9.55 -18.43
CA ASP A 327 -3.17 -9.22 -18.43
C ASP A 327 -2.84 -7.84 -17.86
N VAL A 328 -3.56 -7.45 -16.80
CA VAL A 328 -3.31 -6.20 -16.08
C VAL A 328 -2.25 -6.43 -15.02
N TYR A 329 -1.12 -5.73 -15.12
CA TYR A 329 -0.03 -5.88 -14.17
C TYR A 329 -0.38 -5.36 -12.78
N GLY A 330 0.24 -5.97 -11.78
CA GLY A 330 0.21 -5.49 -10.40
C GLY A 330 0.99 -6.41 -9.47
N PHE A 331 0.58 -6.38 -8.21
CA PHE A 331 1.28 -6.98 -7.10
C PHE A 331 0.37 -7.96 -6.38
N THR A 332 0.92 -9.10 -5.98
CA THR A 332 0.41 -9.85 -4.83
C THR A 332 1.50 -9.97 -3.79
N GLU A 333 1.11 -10.18 -2.54
CA GLU A 333 2.03 -10.30 -1.43
C GLU A 333 1.48 -11.29 -0.44
N PHE A 334 2.39 -12.01 0.19
CA PHE A 334 2.13 -12.53 1.51
C PHE A 334 3.24 -12.09 2.47
N HIS A 335 2.79 -11.64 3.64
CA HIS A 335 3.64 -11.07 4.66
C HIS A 335 3.38 -11.76 5.98
N ARG A 336 4.46 -12.03 6.70
CA ARG A 336 4.43 -12.51 8.08
C ARG A 336 5.47 -11.79 8.89
N SER A 337 5.06 -11.22 10.02
CA SER A 337 5.96 -10.46 10.88
C SER A 337 5.66 -10.63 12.35
N ILE A 338 6.72 -10.49 13.15
CA ILE A 338 6.65 -10.28 14.59
C ILE A 338 7.45 -9.00 14.88
N TRP A 339 6.82 -7.94 15.42
CA TRP A 339 7.38 -6.56 15.50
C TRP A 339 8.13 -6.12 16.74
#